data_AF-A0A813BNA9-F1
#
_entry.id   AF-A0A813BNA9-F1
#
_cell.length_a   1.000
_cell.length_b   1.000
_cell.length_c   1.000
_cell.angle_alpha   90.00
_cell.angle_beta   90.00
_cell.angle_gamma   90.00
#
_symmetry.space_group_name_H-M   'P 1'
#
loop_
_entity.id
_entity.type
_entity.pdbx_description
1 polymer ?
#
loop_
_entity_poly.entity_id
_entity_poly.type
_entity_poly.pdbx_seq_one_letter_code
_entity_poly.pdbx_strand_id
1 'polypeptide(L)'
;MRLKPQLLEHLLHPTFDPTAQKKVITKGLPASPGAAAGKVVFCADEAVRRANDGERVILVRSETSPDDIHGLHAAQGVLTITGGITSHAAVVARGMGRPCVVGAGRAAVDLAARTLRVGDVVVKEGDRLSIDGVTGEVMLGEVPTMPPTSSVLGKQFQTLMSWTDLFRSLQVRANAETIADTRQAKEFGAEGLGLVRTEHMFFAGRRIVAVRQMILASDQKERKEALHKLLFMQREDMVELFEIMSGLPVTIRLLDPPLHEFLPHTESELAAVARAAGMPLERLKRRANEIQESNPMLGHRGCRLAITYPEICEMQARAIFGAAAQVKNCPMVEVMVPLVASLEEFKTIKEIIDKTAQAVQAE
;
A
#
# COMPACT_ATOMS: atom_id res chain seq x y z
N MET A 1 -9.56 21.82 21.92
CA MET A 1 -9.79 20.36 21.69
C MET A 1 -9.47 19.61 22.98
N ARG A 2 -10.41 18.81 23.52
CA ARG A 2 -10.18 17.99 24.73
C ARG A 2 -9.42 16.69 24.44
N LEU A 3 -9.42 16.25 23.19
CA LEU A 3 -8.68 15.07 22.71
C LEU A 3 -7.68 15.52 21.66
N LYS A 4 -6.45 15.00 21.74
CA LYS A 4 -5.42 15.22 20.74
C LYS A 4 -5.60 14.20 19.60
N PRO A 5 -5.45 14.57 18.32
CA PRO A 5 -5.61 13.65 17.19
C PRO A 5 -4.75 12.37 17.28
N GLN A 6 -3.54 12.48 17.83
CA GLN A 6 -2.62 11.35 18.00
C GLN A 6 -3.20 10.24 18.89
N LEU A 7 -4.15 10.55 19.77
CA LEU A 7 -4.82 9.53 20.58
C LEU A 7 -5.76 8.66 19.74
N LEU A 8 -6.29 9.17 18.63
CA LEU A 8 -7.09 8.37 17.69
C LEU A 8 -6.20 7.44 16.88
N GLU A 9 -5.00 7.89 16.49
CA GLU A 9 -4.02 7.07 15.78
C GLU A 9 -3.68 5.79 16.56
N HIS A 10 -3.58 5.89 17.89
CA HIS A 10 -3.36 4.75 18.78
C HIS A 10 -4.44 3.66 18.65
N LEU A 11 -5.69 4.06 18.39
CA LEU A 11 -6.82 3.17 18.20
C LEU A 11 -6.83 2.53 16.80
N LEU A 12 -6.14 3.15 15.83
CA LEU A 12 -6.04 2.69 14.44
C LEU A 12 -4.85 1.76 14.20
N HIS A 13 -4.20 1.25 15.25
CA HIS A 13 -3.24 0.16 15.11
C HIS A 13 -3.90 -1.20 15.33
N PRO A 14 -3.37 -2.27 14.71
CA PRO A 14 -3.80 -3.63 15.00
C PRO A 14 -3.73 -3.93 16.50
N THR A 15 -4.67 -4.73 17.00
CA THR A 15 -4.68 -5.20 18.40
C THR A 15 -4.62 -6.72 18.44
N PHE A 16 -4.21 -7.33 19.55
CA PHE A 16 -4.28 -8.79 19.69
C PHE A 16 -5.72 -9.23 19.96
N ASP A 17 -6.09 -10.39 19.39
CA ASP A 17 -7.36 -11.04 19.73
C ASP A 17 -7.45 -11.24 21.26
N PRO A 18 -8.49 -10.69 21.93
CA PRO A 18 -8.63 -10.79 23.38
C PRO A 18 -8.84 -12.23 23.87
N THR A 19 -9.28 -13.14 22.99
CA THR A 19 -9.50 -14.55 23.31
C THR A 19 -8.28 -15.43 23.04
N ALA A 20 -7.27 -14.92 22.33
CA ALA A 20 -6.07 -15.67 22.02
C ALA A 20 -5.24 -15.95 23.28
N GLN A 21 -4.68 -17.15 23.37
CA GLN A 21 -3.81 -17.52 24.47
C GLN A 21 -2.46 -16.79 24.34
N LYS A 22 -2.16 -15.93 25.31
CA LYS A 22 -0.93 -15.12 25.35
C LYS A 22 0.09 -15.78 26.26
N LYS A 23 1.24 -16.20 25.72
CA LYS A 23 2.38 -16.65 26.52
C LYS A 23 3.36 -15.49 26.71
N VAL A 24 3.05 -14.60 27.65
CA VAL A 24 3.91 -13.45 27.99
C VAL A 24 5.21 -13.95 28.61
N ILE A 25 6.35 -13.59 28.01
CA ILE A 25 7.68 -13.95 28.49
C ILE A 25 8.36 -12.81 29.23
N THR A 26 8.14 -11.56 28.81
CA THR A 26 8.65 -10.37 29.50
C THR A 26 7.74 -9.18 29.26
N LYS A 27 8.03 -8.08 29.96
CA LYS A 27 7.36 -6.80 29.81
C LYS A 27 8.40 -5.68 29.79
N GLY A 28 8.28 -4.79 28.81
CA GLY A 28 9.04 -3.55 28.71
C GLY A 28 8.13 -2.33 28.86
N LEU A 29 8.63 -1.18 28.41
CA LEU A 29 7.90 0.07 28.36
C LEU A 29 7.16 0.20 27.02
N PRO A 30 5.86 0.54 27.03
CA PRO A 30 5.09 0.79 25.81
C PRO A 30 5.55 2.10 25.17
N ALA A 31 6.33 2.00 24.08
CA ALA A 31 6.94 3.17 23.44
C ALA A 31 6.12 3.72 22.27
N SER A 32 5.56 2.81 21.47
CA SER A 32 4.65 3.12 20.36
C SER A 32 3.56 2.04 20.29
N PRO A 33 2.28 2.44 20.19
CA PRO A 33 1.12 1.54 20.30
C PRO A 33 0.98 0.56 19.13
N GLY A 34 0.13 -0.44 19.34
CA GLY A 34 -0.25 -1.44 18.35
C GLY A 34 0.31 -2.84 18.64
N ALA A 35 -0.21 -3.84 17.92
CA ALA A 35 0.20 -5.23 18.03
C ALA A 35 1.00 -5.64 16.80
N ALA A 36 2.15 -6.26 17.02
CA ALA A 36 2.97 -6.82 15.95
C ALA A 36 3.31 -8.29 16.24
N ALA A 37 3.29 -9.11 15.20
CA ALA A 37 3.71 -10.50 15.26
C ALA A 37 4.57 -10.83 14.02
N GLY A 38 5.66 -11.56 14.23
CA GLY A 38 6.59 -11.88 13.15
C GLY A 38 7.76 -12.73 13.60
N LYS A 39 8.64 -13.04 12.65
CA LYS A 39 9.92 -13.72 12.93
C LYS A 39 10.93 -12.76 13.53
N VAL A 40 11.67 -13.21 14.53
CA VAL A 40 12.72 -12.42 15.17
C VAL A 40 13.92 -12.25 14.24
N VAL A 41 14.40 -11.03 14.13
CA VAL A 41 15.66 -10.66 13.45
C VAL A 41 16.48 -9.74 14.36
N PHE A 42 17.81 -9.86 14.32
CA PHE A 42 18.71 -9.14 15.23
C PHE A 42 19.56 -8.05 14.54
N CYS A 43 19.48 -7.92 13.21
CA CYS A 43 20.11 -6.84 12.46
C CYS A 43 19.12 -6.19 11.48
N ALA A 44 19.37 -4.91 11.19
CA ALA A 44 18.51 -4.08 10.36
C ALA A 44 18.51 -4.53 8.89
N ASP A 45 19.65 -4.91 8.33
CA ASP A 45 19.77 -5.42 6.96
C ASP A 45 18.95 -6.70 6.73
N GLU A 46 18.96 -7.62 7.71
CA GLU A 46 18.18 -8.86 7.63
C GLU A 46 16.68 -8.58 7.74
N ALA A 47 16.29 -7.58 8.53
CA ALA A 47 14.90 -7.13 8.60
C ALA A 47 14.42 -6.65 7.22
N VAL A 48 15.23 -5.87 6.50
CA VAL A 48 14.93 -5.42 5.12
C VAL A 48 14.86 -6.60 4.16
N ARG A 49 15.87 -7.48 4.17
CA ARG A 49 15.93 -8.64 3.28
C ARG A 49 14.68 -9.52 3.42
N ARG A 50 14.33 -9.92 4.65
CA ARG A 50 13.18 -10.78 4.91
C ARG A 50 11.85 -10.08 4.64
N ALA A 51 11.74 -8.79 4.92
CA ALA A 51 10.55 -8.02 4.58
C ALA A 51 10.34 -7.97 3.05
N ASN A 52 11.41 -7.81 2.27
CA ASN A 52 11.36 -7.87 0.81
C ASN A 52 10.95 -9.25 0.28
N ASP A 53 11.29 -10.32 1.01
CA ASP A 53 10.82 -11.68 0.74
C ASP A 53 9.36 -11.93 1.18
N GLY A 54 8.66 -10.90 1.68
CA GLY A 54 7.27 -10.96 2.11
C GLY A 54 7.07 -11.49 3.53
N GLU A 55 8.14 -11.66 4.32
CA GLU A 55 8.04 -12.11 5.70
C GLU A 55 7.72 -10.98 6.67
N ARG A 56 6.88 -11.26 7.68
CA ARG A 56 6.65 -10.35 8.81
C ARG A 56 7.77 -10.54 9.84
N VAL A 57 8.48 -9.46 10.18
CA VAL A 57 9.63 -9.52 11.10
C VAL A 57 9.49 -8.60 12.31
N ILE A 58 10.06 -9.03 13.44
CA ILE A 58 10.22 -8.24 14.66
C ILE A 58 11.72 -7.97 14.85
N LEU A 59 12.11 -6.69 14.78
CA LEU A 59 13.50 -6.28 15.00
C LEU A 59 13.79 -6.23 16.50
N VAL A 60 14.72 -7.09 16.95
CA VAL A 60 15.15 -7.16 18.35
C VAL A 60 16.59 -6.65 18.46
N ARG A 61 16.81 -5.64 19.29
CA ARG A 61 18.13 -5.01 19.48
C ARG A 61 18.41 -4.72 20.95
N SER A 62 19.66 -4.58 21.36
CA SER A 62 19.99 -4.04 22.69
C SER A 62 19.45 -2.62 22.79
N GLU A 63 19.87 -1.80 21.83
CA GLU A 63 19.47 -0.41 21.58
C GLU A 63 19.48 -0.20 20.05
N THR A 64 18.81 0.85 19.58
CA THR A 64 18.89 1.24 18.15
C THR A 64 19.68 2.53 17.99
N SER A 65 20.28 2.67 16.82
CA SER A 65 21.03 3.83 16.36
C SER A 65 20.44 4.37 15.05
N PRO A 66 20.82 5.57 14.60
CA PRO A 66 20.39 6.10 13.30
C PRO A 66 20.70 5.17 12.12
N ASP A 67 21.75 4.36 12.21
CA ASP A 67 22.09 3.39 11.16
C ASP A 67 21.02 2.31 11.01
N ASP A 68 20.25 2.00 12.06
CA ASP A 68 19.23 0.96 12.04
C ASP A 68 17.90 1.39 11.37
N ILE A 69 17.77 2.66 10.92
CA ILE A 69 16.50 3.25 10.44
C ILE A 69 15.82 2.42 9.33
N HIS A 70 16.60 1.87 8.41
CA HIS A 70 16.09 1.05 7.32
C HIS A 70 15.42 -0.24 7.83
N GLY A 71 16.00 -0.86 8.87
CA GLY A 71 15.43 -2.03 9.54
C GLY A 71 14.20 -1.68 10.38
N LEU A 72 14.21 -0.54 11.07
CA LEU A 72 13.05 -0.01 11.80
C LEU A 72 11.84 0.19 10.87
N HIS A 73 12.08 0.66 9.64
CA HIS A 73 11.03 0.87 8.64
C HIS A 73 10.48 -0.45 8.08
N ALA A 74 11.36 -1.41 7.83
CA ALA A 74 11.00 -2.73 7.28
C ALA A 74 10.28 -3.64 8.29
N ALA A 75 10.58 -3.49 9.58
CA ALA A 75 10.00 -4.34 10.61
C ALA A 75 8.51 -4.04 10.88
N GLN A 76 7.75 -5.08 11.24
CA GLN A 76 6.37 -4.94 11.71
C GLN A 76 6.30 -4.43 13.14
N GLY A 77 7.36 -4.63 13.93
CA GLY A 77 7.48 -4.12 15.28
C GLY A 77 8.92 -4.19 15.78
N VAL A 78 9.20 -3.42 16.84
CA VAL A 78 10.56 -3.22 17.35
C VAL A 78 10.60 -3.49 18.85
N LEU A 79 11.55 -4.32 19.26
CA LEU A 79 11.83 -4.62 20.66
C LEU A 79 13.26 -4.21 21.01
N THR A 80 13.41 -3.40 22.07
CA THR A 80 14.74 -3.08 22.63
C THR A 80 14.88 -3.48 24.09
N ILE A 81 16.09 -3.91 24.45
CA ILE A 81 16.41 -4.35 25.82
C ILE A 81 16.62 -3.14 26.75
N THR A 82 17.31 -2.11 26.25
CA THR A 82 17.56 -0.86 26.95
C THR A 82 16.79 0.29 26.29
N GLY A 83 16.80 1.45 26.94
CA GLY A 83 16.13 2.65 26.43
C GLY A 83 14.78 2.94 27.09
N GLY A 84 14.45 4.23 27.19
CA GLY A 84 13.18 4.73 27.71
C GLY A 84 12.21 5.14 26.59
N ILE A 85 11.05 5.67 26.97
CA ILE A 85 10.01 6.17 26.06
C ILE A 85 10.45 7.35 25.16
N THR A 86 11.62 7.92 25.41
CA THR A 86 12.29 8.97 24.64
C THR A 86 13.55 8.47 23.90
N SER A 87 13.84 7.17 23.94
CA SER A 87 14.96 6.56 23.22
C SER A 87 14.78 6.68 21.71
N HIS A 88 15.88 6.52 20.96
CA HIS A 88 15.87 6.52 19.50
C HIS A 88 14.80 5.58 18.93
N ALA A 89 14.76 4.33 19.39
CA ALA A 89 13.73 3.35 19.00
C ALA A 89 12.31 3.88 19.24
N ALA A 90 12.04 4.44 20.41
CA ALA A 90 10.72 4.92 20.79
C ALA A 90 10.25 6.11 19.94
N VAL A 91 11.13 7.06 19.67
CA VAL A 91 10.82 8.27 18.88
C VAL A 91 10.58 7.90 17.42
N VAL A 92 11.48 7.11 16.84
CA VAL A 92 11.41 6.71 15.43
C VAL A 92 10.20 5.82 15.18
N ALA A 93 10.00 4.78 16.00
CA ALA A 93 8.87 3.86 15.83
C ALA A 93 7.52 4.58 15.98
N ARG A 94 7.41 5.53 16.91
CA ARG A 94 6.20 6.36 17.07
C ARG A 94 5.95 7.25 15.86
N GLY A 95 6.98 7.89 15.31
CA GLY A 95 6.86 8.69 14.09
C GLY A 95 6.45 7.88 12.85
N MET A 96 6.72 6.57 12.86
CA MET A 96 6.38 5.64 11.77
C MET A 96 5.10 4.83 12.03
N GLY A 97 4.44 5.00 13.18
CA GLY A 97 3.28 4.21 13.56
C GLY A 97 3.57 2.71 13.73
N ARG A 98 4.79 2.34 14.10
CA ARG A 98 5.23 0.95 14.29
C ARG A 98 5.17 0.54 15.76
N PRO A 99 4.48 -0.56 16.11
CA PRO A 99 4.49 -1.11 17.46
C PRO A 99 5.90 -1.23 18.04
N CYS A 100 6.12 -0.63 19.20
CA CYS A 100 7.43 -0.63 19.82
C CYS A 100 7.38 -0.82 21.33
N VAL A 101 8.18 -1.76 21.81
CA VAL A 101 8.44 -2.01 23.23
C VAL A 101 9.92 -1.76 23.50
N VAL A 102 10.22 -0.92 24.46
CA VAL A 102 11.62 -0.54 24.80
C VAL A 102 11.93 -0.86 26.25
N GLY A 103 13.20 -0.96 26.61
CA GLY A 103 13.58 -1.17 28.00
C GLY A 103 13.08 -2.50 28.59
N ALA A 104 13.01 -3.56 27.77
CA ALA A 104 12.66 -4.90 28.23
C ALA A 104 13.82 -5.56 29.02
N GLY A 105 14.29 -4.91 30.09
CA GLY A 105 15.56 -5.23 30.77
C GLY A 105 15.62 -6.59 31.48
N ARG A 106 14.51 -7.33 31.57
CA ARG A 106 14.51 -8.75 32.00
C ARG A 106 14.91 -9.71 30.88
N ALA A 107 15.00 -9.22 29.65
CA ALA A 107 15.52 -9.93 28.52
C ALA A 107 16.99 -9.57 28.30
N ALA A 108 17.77 -10.53 27.79
CA ALA A 108 19.15 -10.32 27.37
C ALA A 108 19.28 -10.73 25.91
N VAL A 109 19.88 -9.88 25.09
CA VAL A 109 20.13 -10.20 23.69
C VAL A 109 21.60 -10.53 23.49
N ASP A 110 21.86 -11.62 22.78
CA ASP A 110 23.19 -12.01 22.32
C ASP A 110 23.19 -11.88 20.79
N LEU A 111 23.82 -10.82 20.29
CA LEU A 111 23.90 -10.54 18.85
C LEU A 111 24.83 -11.51 18.12
N ALA A 112 25.83 -12.07 18.80
CA ALA A 112 26.76 -13.02 18.20
C ALA A 112 26.09 -14.40 18.03
N ALA A 113 25.39 -14.86 19.06
CA ALA A 113 24.60 -16.08 18.99
C ALA A 113 23.24 -15.90 18.30
N ARG A 114 22.83 -14.66 18.03
CA ARG A 114 21.52 -14.26 17.49
C ARG A 114 20.37 -14.88 18.30
N THR A 115 20.38 -14.63 19.60
CA THR A 115 19.36 -15.12 20.52
C THR A 115 18.88 -14.04 21.48
N LEU A 116 17.61 -14.14 21.87
CA LEU A 116 16.99 -13.38 22.94
C LEU A 116 16.68 -14.35 24.09
N ARG A 117 17.24 -14.09 25.28
CA ARG A 117 17.02 -14.89 26.49
C ARG A 117 16.14 -14.13 27.47
N VAL A 118 15.14 -14.81 28.01
CA VAL A 118 14.22 -14.29 29.03
C VAL A 118 14.01 -15.37 30.09
N GLY A 119 14.73 -15.28 31.21
CA GLY A 119 14.81 -16.38 32.17
C GLY A 119 15.30 -17.65 31.48
N ASP A 120 14.50 -18.73 31.56
CA ASP A 120 14.78 -20.02 30.93
C ASP A 120 14.36 -20.11 29.45
N VAL A 121 13.65 -19.10 28.94
CA VAL A 121 13.19 -19.08 27.55
C VAL A 121 14.29 -18.51 26.66
N VAL A 122 14.62 -19.22 25.57
CA VAL A 122 15.53 -18.76 24.52
C VAL A 122 14.77 -18.69 23.21
N VAL A 123 14.76 -17.51 22.60
CA VAL A 123 14.17 -17.23 21.28
C VAL A 123 15.31 -17.02 20.30
N LYS A 124 15.33 -17.79 19.21
CA LYS A 124 16.37 -17.74 18.18
C LYS A 124 15.92 -16.88 17.01
N GLU A 125 16.87 -16.51 16.17
CA GLU A 125 16.56 -15.84 14.90
C GLU A 125 15.64 -16.71 14.04
N GLY A 126 14.58 -16.12 13.50
CA GLY A 126 13.55 -16.82 12.75
C GLY A 126 12.40 -17.39 13.59
N ASP A 127 12.54 -17.49 14.92
CA ASP A 127 11.44 -17.87 15.79
C ASP A 127 10.36 -16.78 15.80
N ARG A 128 9.13 -17.18 16.10
CA ARG A 128 7.98 -16.27 16.16
C ARG A 128 7.90 -15.56 17.50
N LEU A 129 7.71 -14.24 17.43
CA LEU A 129 7.51 -13.37 18.58
C LEU A 129 6.39 -12.39 18.30
N SER A 130 5.64 -12.06 19.35
CA SER A 130 4.59 -11.05 19.33
C SER A 130 4.88 -9.97 20.36
N ILE A 131 4.66 -8.70 20.01
CA ILE A 131 4.83 -7.56 20.92
C ILE A 131 3.57 -6.69 20.93
N ASP A 132 3.22 -6.21 22.13
CA ASP A 132 2.13 -5.27 22.36
C ASP A 132 2.71 -3.91 22.77
N GLY A 133 2.65 -2.96 21.85
CA GLY A 133 3.10 -1.59 22.03
C GLY A 133 2.22 -0.75 22.96
N VAL A 134 1.01 -1.22 23.32
CA VAL A 134 0.10 -0.55 24.26
C VAL A 134 0.40 -0.97 25.69
N THR A 135 0.52 -2.28 25.92
CA THR A 135 0.76 -2.83 27.27
C THR A 135 2.23 -2.98 27.61
N GLY A 136 3.12 -3.03 26.61
CA GLY A 136 4.54 -3.32 26.76
C GLY A 136 4.85 -4.82 26.85
N GLU A 137 3.88 -5.69 26.60
CA GLU A 137 4.04 -7.15 26.73
C GLU A 137 4.79 -7.75 25.53
N VAL A 138 5.66 -8.71 25.82
CA VAL A 138 6.39 -9.50 24.82
C VAL A 138 5.98 -10.97 25.00
N MET A 139 5.51 -11.59 23.93
CA MET A 139 4.85 -12.88 23.93
C MET A 139 5.57 -13.85 23.01
N LEU A 140 5.74 -15.09 23.48
CA LEU A 140 6.34 -16.16 22.69
C LEU A 140 5.33 -16.72 21.68
N GLY A 141 5.77 -16.89 20.43
CA GLY A 141 4.93 -17.39 19.34
C GLY A 141 4.26 -16.28 18.55
N GLU A 142 3.36 -16.67 17.64
CA GLU A 142 2.54 -15.75 16.86
C GLU A 142 1.15 -15.67 17.49
N VAL A 143 0.86 -14.55 18.15
CA VAL A 143 -0.48 -14.26 18.68
C VAL A 143 -1.30 -13.61 17.56
N PRO A 144 -2.51 -14.12 17.25
CA PRO A 144 -3.38 -13.55 16.23
C PRO A 144 -3.67 -12.06 16.49
N THR A 145 -3.44 -11.24 15.47
CA THR A 145 -3.78 -9.82 15.47
C THR A 145 -5.09 -9.58 14.73
N MET A 146 -5.92 -8.70 15.25
CA MET A 146 -7.11 -8.18 14.59
C MET A 146 -6.81 -6.80 14.00
N PRO A 147 -7.22 -6.54 12.76
CA PRO A 147 -7.17 -5.18 12.23
C PRO A 147 -8.08 -4.28 13.08
N PRO A 148 -7.77 -2.99 13.19
CA PRO A 148 -8.67 -2.03 13.79
C PRO A 148 -9.89 -1.90 12.88
N THR A 149 -11.02 -2.41 13.34
CA THR A 149 -12.33 -2.24 12.69
C THR A 149 -13.15 -1.25 13.50
N SER A 150 -14.02 -0.48 12.85
CA SER A 150 -14.87 0.48 13.56
C SER A 150 -15.82 -0.22 14.54
N SER A 151 -16.09 -1.50 14.29
CA SER A 151 -16.79 -2.42 15.19
C SER A 151 -16.00 -2.79 16.46
N VAL A 152 -14.67 -2.93 16.37
CA VAL A 152 -13.79 -3.27 17.51
C VAL A 152 -13.52 -2.05 18.38
N LEU A 153 -13.56 -0.84 17.84
CA LEU A 153 -13.33 0.41 18.59
C LEU A 153 -14.48 0.82 19.52
N GLY A 154 -15.63 0.17 19.39
CA GLY A 154 -16.75 0.29 20.32
C GLY A 154 -17.57 1.58 20.20
N LYS A 155 -18.61 1.66 21.03
CA LYS A 155 -19.65 2.71 20.97
C LYS A 155 -19.11 4.12 21.26
N GLN A 156 -18.12 4.24 22.15
CA GLN A 156 -17.52 5.54 22.49
C GLN A 156 -16.80 6.17 21.30
N PHE A 157 -16.04 5.39 20.53
CA PHE A 157 -15.38 5.88 19.32
C PHE A 157 -16.40 6.38 18.30
N GLN A 158 -17.44 5.58 18.02
CA GLN A 158 -18.52 5.97 17.10
C GLN A 158 -19.24 7.25 17.55
N THR A 159 -19.46 7.40 18.86
CA THR A 159 -20.11 8.60 19.42
C THR A 159 -19.21 9.83 19.20
N LEU A 160 -17.91 9.71 19.47
CA LEU A 160 -16.95 10.78 19.24
C LEU A 160 -16.84 11.16 17.75
N MET A 161 -16.80 10.17 16.85
CA MET A 161 -16.77 10.42 15.40
C MET A 161 -18.05 11.13 14.94
N SER A 162 -19.23 10.70 15.44
CA SER A 162 -20.50 11.37 15.11
C SER A 162 -20.53 12.84 15.53
N TRP A 163 -19.95 13.20 16.68
CA TRP A 163 -19.81 14.60 17.07
C TRP A 163 -18.84 15.34 16.15
N THR A 164 -17.74 14.71 15.78
CA THR A 164 -16.75 15.30 14.87
C THR A 164 -17.37 15.60 13.50
N ASP A 165 -18.21 14.70 13.00
CA ASP A 165 -18.95 14.86 11.75
C ASP A 165 -19.95 16.02 11.79
N LEU A 166 -20.56 16.32 12.94
CA LEU A 166 -21.49 17.44 13.09
C LEU A 166 -20.81 18.82 13.00
N PHE A 167 -19.54 18.92 13.39
CA PHE A 167 -18.81 20.19 13.43
C PHE A 167 -17.88 20.42 12.26
N ARG A 168 -17.45 19.37 11.55
CA ARG A 168 -16.56 19.54 10.39
C ARG A 168 -17.30 20.15 9.22
N SER A 169 -16.63 21.03 8.49
CA SER A 169 -17.10 21.57 7.21
C SER A 169 -16.50 20.83 6.01
N LEU A 170 -15.30 20.27 6.17
CA LEU A 170 -14.60 19.53 5.12
C LEU A 170 -15.15 18.12 5.02
N GLN A 171 -15.35 17.67 3.78
CA GLN A 171 -15.58 16.28 3.48
C GLN A 171 -14.29 15.47 3.63
N VAL A 172 -14.41 14.22 4.08
CA VAL A 172 -13.29 13.29 4.23
C VAL A 172 -13.47 12.15 3.25
N ARG A 173 -12.75 12.23 2.12
CA ARG A 173 -12.65 11.14 1.13
C ARG A 173 -11.33 10.39 1.34
N ALA A 174 -11.31 9.11 0.98
CA ALA A 174 -10.13 8.26 1.13
C ALA A 174 -9.33 8.16 -0.16
N ASN A 175 -8.02 7.88 0.00
CA ASN A 175 -7.21 7.33 -1.08
C ASN A 175 -7.24 5.81 -0.90
N ALA A 176 -7.81 5.10 -1.88
CA ALA A 176 -7.94 3.65 -1.82
C ALA A 176 -7.76 3.08 -3.22
N GLU A 177 -6.96 2.03 -3.31
CA GLU A 177 -6.52 1.47 -4.60
C GLU A 177 -6.87 -0.01 -4.72
N THR A 178 -6.98 -0.70 -3.57
CA THR A 178 -7.46 -2.08 -3.51
C THR A 178 -8.87 -2.15 -2.92
N ILE A 179 -9.56 -3.24 -3.24
CA ILE A 179 -10.88 -3.55 -2.68
C ILE A 179 -10.84 -3.60 -1.15
N ALA A 180 -9.75 -4.10 -0.55
CA ALA A 180 -9.58 -4.14 0.89
C ALA A 180 -9.52 -2.71 1.48
N ASP A 181 -8.73 -1.82 0.87
CA ASP A 181 -8.63 -0.42 1.29
C ASP A 181 -9.98 0.29 1.13
N THR A 182 -10.71 0.03 0.04
CA THR A 182 -12.04 0.62 -0.18
C THR A 182 -13.04 0.20 0.88
N ARG A 183 -13.08 -1.09 1.24
CA ARG A 183 -13.96 -1.59 2.32
C ARG A 183 -13.60 -0.95 3.66
N GLN A 184 -12.32 -0.87 3.97
CA GLN A 184 -11.84 -0.25 5.21
C GLN A 184 -12.18 1.25 5.24
N ALA A 185 -11.90 2.00 4.18
CA ALA A 185 -12.24 3.41 4.08
C ALA A 185 -13.73 3.66 4.33
N LYS A 186 -14.61 2.87 3.70
CA LYS A 186 -16.06 2.96 3.90
C LYS A 186 -16.45 2.64 5.35
N GLU A 187 -15.84 1.63 5.95
CA GLU A 187 -16.10 1.24 7.34
C GLU A 187 -15.74 2.36 8.34
N PHE A 188 -14.70 3.14 8.05
CA PHE A 188 -14.27 4.29 8.86
C PHE A 188 -15.02 5.60 8.54
N GLY A 189 -16.03 5.55 7.67
CA GLY A 189 -16.91 6.68 7.38
C GLY A 189 -16.42 7.60 6.25
N ALA A 190 -15.53 7.12 5.37
CA ALA A 190 -15.13 7.90 4.20
C ALA A 190 -16.35 8.23 3.31
N GLU A 191 -16.48 9.51 2.95
CA GLU A 191 -17.59 10.05 2.17
C GLU A 191 -17.38 9.92 0.66
N GLY A 192 -16.55 8.96 0.25
CA GLY A 192 -16.12 8.78 -1.13
C GLY A 192 -14.63 8.45 -1.23
N LEU A 193 -14.18 8.18 -2.45
CA LEU A 193 -12.76 8.00 -2.77
C LEU A 193 -12.27 9.23 -3.51
N GLY A 194 -11.32 9.98 -2.96
CA GLY A 194 -10.77 11.20 -3.56
C GLY A 194 -9.63 10.93 -4.54
N LEU A 195 -9.04 9.72 -4.46
CA LEU A 195 -7.99 9.28 -5.36
C LEU A 195 -7.94 7.75 -5.40
N VAL A 196 -8.28 7.20 -6.56
CA VAL A 196 -7.97 5.82 -6.95
C VAL A 196 -6.84 5.87 -7.97
N ARG A 197 -5.66 5.35 -7.59
CA ARG A 197 -4.50 5.24 -8.47
C ARG A 197 -4.63 3.98 -9.31
N THR A 198 -4.77 4.14 -10.63
CA THR A 198 -4.98 3.00 -11.54
C THR A 198 -3.72 2.15 -11.73
N GLU A 199 -2.57 2.63 -11.31
CA GLU A 199 -1.28 2.09 -11.74
C GLU A 199 -0.85 0.91 -10.87
N HIS A 200 -1.19 0.97 -9.59
CA HIS A 200 -1.07 -0.16 -8.67
C HIS A 200 -1.97 -1.33 -9.08
N MET A 201 -3.10 -1.05 -9.74
CA MET A 201 -3.95 -2.11 -10.31
C MET A 201 -3.21 -2.89 -11.40
N PHE A 202 -2.20 -2.32 -12.05
CA PHE A 202 -1.45 -2.95 -13.14
C PHE A 202 -0.22 -3.75 -12.70
N PHE A 203 0.32 -3.49 -11.50
CA PHE A 203 1.51 -4.19 -11.00
C PHE A 203 1.25 -5.65 -10.55
N ALA A 204 -0.02 -6.05 -10.39
CA ALA A 204 -0.38 -7.36 -9.86
C ALA A 204 -0.42 -8.49 -10.91
N GLY A 205 0.36 -9.55 -10.69
CA GLY A 205 0.21 -10.86 -11.34
C GLY A 205 0.18 -10.82 -12.86
N ARG A 206 -0.88 -11.36 -13.48
CA ARG A 206 -1.03 -11.43 -14.95
C ARG A 206 -1.11 -10.07 -15.67
N ARG A 207 -1.40 -8.98 -14.94
CA ARG A 207 -1.62 -7.65 -15.52
C ARG A 207 -0.33 -6.98 -15.96
N ILE A 208 0.75 -7.20 -15.20
CA ILE A 208 2.07 -6.66 -15.53
C ILE A 208 2.57 -7.19 -16.89
N VAL A 209 2.17 -8.42 -17.26
CA VAL A 209 2.48 -9.00 -18.57
C VAL A 209 1.78 -8.24 -19.69
N ALA A 210 0.50 -7.90 -19.52
CA ALA A 210 -0.26 -7.16 -20.52
C ALA A 210 0.22 -5.70 -20.65
N VAL A 211 0.61 -5.05 -19.55
CA VAL A 211 1.26 -3.72 -19.61
C VAL A 211 2.60 -3.79 -20.33
N ARG A 212 3.42 -4.80 -20.04
CA ARG A 212 4.70 -4.99 -20.75
C ARG A 212 4.47 -5.23 -22.25
N GLN A 213 3.47 -6.03 -22.63
CA GLN A 213 3.10 -6.19 -24.05
C GLN A 213 2.71 -4.85 -24.70
N MET A 214 1.92 -4.01 -24.00
CA MET A 214 1.55 -2.67 -24.49
C MET A 214 2.78 -1.76 -24.70
N ILE A 215 3.75 -1.77 -23.78
CA ILE A 215 4.97 -0.95 -23.87
C ILE A 215 5.85 -1.38 -25.06
N LEU A 216 5.87 -2.68 -25.33
CA LEU A 216 6.74 -3.29 -26.35
C LEU A 216 6.12 -3.34 -27.74
N ALA A 217 4.84 -3.00 -27.86
CA ALA A 217 4.11 -2.97 -29.11
C ALA A 217 4.82 -2.10 -30.17
N SER A 218 4.98 -2.67 -31.37
CA SER A 218 5.65 -2.03 -32.52
C SER A 218 4.78 -0.96 -33.15
N ASP A 219 3.47 -1.15 -33.08
CA ASP A 219 2.47 -0.31 -33.74
C ASP A 219 1.23 -0.16 -32.86
N GLN A 220 0.30 0.68 -33.32
CA GLN A 220 -0.95 0.95 -32.61
C GLN A 220 -1.87 -0.26 -32.52
N LYS A 221 -1.81 -1.20 -33.49
CA LYS A 221 -2.68 -2.37 -33.51
C LYS A 221 -2.27 -3.35 -32.42
N GLU A 222 -0.99 -3.69 -32.33
CA GLU A 222 -0.43 -4.53 -31.28
C GLU A 222 -0.66 -3.92 -29.88
N ARG A 223 -0.56 -2.59 -29.76
CA ARG A 223 -0.86 -1.88 -28.52
C ARG A 223 -2.32 -2.02 -28.12
N LYS A 224 -3.25 -1.85 -29.07
CA LYS A 224 -4.70 -2.01 -28.82
C LYS A 224 -5.07 -3.43 -28.39
N GLU A 225 -4.41 -4.45 -28.94
CA GLU A 225 -4.62 -5.84 -28.50
C GLU A 225 -4.19 -6.08 -27.05
N ALA A 226 -3.04 -5.52 -26.64
CA ALA A 226 -2.58 -5.58 -25.25
C ALA A 226 -3.52 -4.79 -24.31
N LEU A 227 -3.93 -3.60 -24.72
CA LEU A 227 -4.88 -2.74 -24.01
C LEU A 227 -6.25 -3.41 -23.84
N HIS A 228 -6.73 -4.17 -24.83
CA HIS A 228 -7.99 -4.89 -24.72
C HIS A 228 -7.98 -5.95 -23.61
N LYS A 229 -6.83 -6.58 -23.34
CA LYS A 229 -6.68 -7.50 -22.19
C LYS A 229 -6.76 -6.74 -20.86
N LEU A 230 -6.14 -5.56 -20.80
CA LEU A 230 -6.18 -4.70 -19.61
C LEU A 230 -7.57 -4.15 -19.35
N LEU A 231 -8.33 -3.82 -20.41
CA LEU A 231 -9.69 -3.32 -20.32
C LEU A 231 -10.59 -4.22 -19.48
N PHE A 232 -10.61 -5.53 -19.76
CA PHE A 232 -11.46 -6.46 -19.01
C PHE A 232 -11.07 -6.54 -17.54
N MET A 233 -9.77 -6.66 -17.25
CA MET A 233 -9.27 -6.79 -15.89
C MET A 233 -9.52 -5.51 -15.08
N GLN A 234 -9.31 -4.34 -15.69
CA GLN A 234 -9.56 -3.06 -15.04
C GLN A 234 -11.07 -2.83 -14.82
N ARG A 235 -11.91 -3.22 -15.79
CA ARG A 235 -13.36 -3.11 -15.66
C ARG A 235 -13.91 -3.95 -14.52
N GLU A 236 -13.43 -5.19 -14.36
CA GLU A 236 -13.82 -6.09 -13.25
C GLU A 236 -13.54 -5.43 -11.89
N ASP A 237 -12.34 -4.88 -11.70
CA ASP A 237 -11.99 -4.18 -10.46
C ASP A 237 -12.87 -2.95 -10.21
N MET A 238 -13.15 -2.18 -11.26
CA MET A 238 -13.99 -0.98 -11.15
C MET A 238 -15.43 -1.32 -10.79
N VAL A 239 -15.98 -2.43 -11.31
CA VAL A 239 -17.31 -2.91 -10.92
C VAL A 239 -17.36 -3.19 -9.42
N GLU A 240 -16.43 -3.98 -8.89
CA GLU A 240 -16.40 -4.30 -7.46
C GLU A 240 -16.19 -3.04 -6.60
N LEU A 241 -15.30 -2.13 -7.02
CA LEU A 241 -15.05 -0.87 -6.33
C LEU A 241 -16.32 0.02 -6.31
N PHE A 242 -17.03 0.11 -7.43
CA PHE A 242 -18.26 0.90 -7.55
C PHE A 242 -19.42 0.31 -6.75
N GLU A 243 -19.54 -1.01 -6.69
CA GLU A 243 -20.53 -1.68 -5.82
C GLU A 243 -20.27 -1.36 -4.34
N ILE A 244 -19.01 -1.36 -3.90
CA ILE A 244 -18.67 -1.00 -2.53
C ILE A 244 -18.99 0.47 -2.26
N MET A 245 -18.63 1.37 -3.17
CA MET A 245 -18.82 2.82 -3.00
C MET A 245 -20.18 3.34 -3.49
N SER A 246 -21.15 2.44 -3.63
CA SER A 246 -22.49 2.75 -4.12
C SER A 246 -23.10 3.98 -3.44
N GLY A 247 -23.50 4.97 -4.25
CA GLY A 247 -24.08 6.24 -3.80
C GLY A 247 -23.09 7.31 -3.31
N LEU A 248 -21.77 7.06 -3.34
CA LEU A 248 -20.72 8.01 -2.93
C LEU A 248 -19.85 8.43 -4.13
N PRO A 249 -19.15 9.57 -4.09
CA PRO A 249 -18.26 9.99 -5.16
C PRO A 249 -16.96 9.18 -5.20
N VAL A 250 -16.51 8.84 -6.40
CA VAL A 250 -15.27 8.07 -6.65
C VAL A 250 -14.44 8.76 -7.73
N THR A 251 -13.27 9.28 -7.36
CA THR A 251 -12.32 9.89 -8.28
C THR A 251 -11.28 8.88 -8.73
N ILE A 252 -11.25 8.57 -10.02
CA ILE A 252 -10.27 7.67 -10.63
C ILE A 252 -9.24 8.49 -11.38
N ARG A 253 -7.97 8.32 -11.02
CA ARG A 253 -6.86 8.96 -11.72
C ARG A 253 -6.37 8.07 -12.84
N LEU A 254 -6.24 8.65 -14.04
CA LEU A 254 -5.61 7.98 -15.18
C LEU A 254 -4.13 7.65 -14.91
N LEU A 255 -3.55 6.82 -15.77
CA LEU A 255 -2.16 6.36 -15.67
C LEU A 255 -1.17 7.53 -15.58
N ASP A 256 -0.39 7.56 -14.48
CA ASP A 256 0.58 8.61 -14.15
C ASP A 256 2.06 8.26 -14.31
N PRO A 257 2.58 7.06 -13.97
CA PRO A 257 4.00 6.78 -13.99
C PRO A 257 4.51 6.62 -15.42
N PRO A 258 5.80 6.93 -15.65
CA PRO A 258 6.44 6.69 -16.92
C PRO A 258 6.53 5.18 -17.22
N LEU A 259 6.57 4.84 -18.50
CA LEU A 259 6.48 3.44 -18.94
C LEU A 259 7.66 2.57 -18.47
N HIS A 260 8.84 3.16 -18.21
CA HIS A 260 10.01 2.39 -17.77
C HIS A 260 9.86 1.80 -16.37
N GLU A 261 8.98 2.34 -15.51
CA GLU A 261 8.71 1.77 -14.18
C GLU A 261 8.05 0.38 -14.25
N PHE A 262 7.43 0.02 -15.38
CA PHE A 262 6.82 -1.31 -15.57
C PHE A 262 7.79 -2.34 -16.18
N LEU A 263 8.98 -1.91 -16.62
CA LEU A 263 9.99 -2.80 -17.17
C LEU A 263 10.92 -3.32 -16.07
N PRO A 264 11.35 -4.59 -16.14
CA PRO A 264 12.35 -5.11 -15.21
C PRO A 264 13.71 -4.42 -15.38
N HIS A 265 14.47 -4.35 -14.30
CA HIS A 265 15.78 -3.70 -14.28
C HIS A 265 16.95 -4.69 -14.40
N THR A 266 16.71 -5.99 -14.15
CA THR A 266 17.76 -7.01 -14.23
C THR A 266 17.72 -7.78 -15.55
N GLU A 267 18.88 -8.20 -16.05
CA GLU A 267 18.95 -8.99 -17.30
C GLU A 267 18.20 -10.32 -17.22
N SER A 268 18.22 -10.98 -16.06
CA SER A 268 17.52 -12.25 -15.84
C SER A 268 16.01 -12.09 -15.92
N GLU A 269 15.45 -11.03 -15.34
CA GLU A 269 14.03 -10.71 -15.43
C GLU A 269 13.63 -10.25 -16.83
N LEU A 270 14.47 -9.46 -17.49
CA LEU A 270 14.28 -9.09 -18.89
C LEU A 270 14.21 -10.34 -19.79
N ALA A 271 15.11 -11.31 -19.60
CA ALA A 271 15.06 -12.58 -20.31
C ALA A 271 13.76 -13.37 -20.02
N ALA A 272 13.27 -13.34 -18.77
CA ALA A 272 12.01 -13.97 -18.42
C ALA A 272 10.81 -13.29 -19.10
N VAL A 273 10.78 -11.95 -19.15
CA VAL A 273 9.75 -11.17 -19.84
C VAL A 273 9.79 -11.41 -21.34
N ALA A 274 10.98 -11.42 -21.94
CA ALA A 274 11.15 -11.69 -23.37
C ALA A 274 10.56 -13.06 -23.74
N ARG A 275 10.85 -14.10 -22.95
CA ARG A 275 10.25 -15.43 -23.12
C ARG A 275 8.72 -15.43 -22.96
N ALA A 276 8.21 -14.78 -21.92
CA ALA A 276 6.77 -14.73 -21.66
C ALA A 276 5.98 -13.93 -22.72
N ALA A 277 6.60 -12.90 -23.28
CA ALA A 277 6.03 -12.09 -24.35
C ALA A 277 6.22 -12.72 -25.75
N GLY A 278 7.03 -13.77 -25.88
CA GLY A 278 7.36 -14.38 -27.18
C GLY A 278 8.23 -13.48 -28.07
N MET A 279 9.11 -12.67 -27.47
CA MET A 279 9.88 -11.64 -28.17
C MET A 279 11.40 -11.84 -28.02
N PRO A 280 12.22 -11.41 -29.00
CA PRO A 280 13.67 -11.40 -28.85
C PRO A 280 14.14 -10.47 -27.72
N LEU A 281 15.06 -10.95 -26.87
CA LEU A 281 15.61 -10.17 -25.75
C LEU A 281 16.25 -8.85 -26.20
N GLU A 282 16.92 -8.84 -27.35
CA GLU A 282 17.53 -7.62 -27.91
C GLU A 282 16.50 -6.51 -28.20
N ARG A 283 15.30 -6.89 -28.65
CA ARG A 283 14.22 -5.93 -28.88
C ARG A 283 13.73 -5.33 -27.56
N LEU A 284 13.63 -6.14 -26.52
CA LEU A 284 13.26 -5.71 -25.17
C LEU A 284 14.30 -4.73 -24.61
N LYS A 285 15.59 -5.06 -24.71
CA LYS A 285 16.70 -4.21 -24.28
C LYS A 285 16.70 -2.87 -25.01
N ARG A 286 16.56 -2.89 -26.35
CA ARG A 286 16.50 -1.66 -27.14
C ARG A 286 15.35 -0.77 -26.69
N ARG A 287 14.16 -1.34 -26.51
CA ARG A 287 12.97 -0.58 -26.08
C ARG A 287 13.12 -0.03 -24.67
N ALA A 288 13.69 -0.81 -23.75
CA ALA A 288 13.96 -0.36 -22.38
C ALA A 288 14.90 0.85 -22.36
N ASN A 289 15.95 0.83 -23.17
CA ASN A 289 16.88 1.95 -23.31
C ASN A 289 16.24 3.18 -23.96
N GLU A 290 15.34 2.99 -24.95
CA GLU A 290 14.62 4.09 -25.62
C GLU A 290 13.71 4.88 -24.66
N ILE A 291 13.08 4.19 -23.70
CA ILE A 291 12.15 4.80 -22.74
C ILE A 291 12.80 5.18 -21.41
N GLN A 292 14.10 4.93 -21.28
CA GLN A 292 14.87 5.32 -20.11
C GLN A 292 15.06 6.83 -20.11
N GLU A 293 14.74 7.46 -18.98
CA GLU A 293 14.81 8.91 -18.82
C GLU A 293 15.83 9.27 -17.74
N SER A 294 16.56 10.37 -17.94
CA SER A 294 17.47 10.87 -16.91
C SER A 294 16.71 11.38 -15.67
N ASN A 295 15.51 11.95 -15.85
CA ASN A 295 14.67 12.48 -14.77
C ASN A 295 13.20 12.01 -14.92
N PRO A 296 12.88 10.76 -14.51
CA PRO A 296 11.54 10.18 -14.62
C PRO A 296 10.39 11.02 -14.05
N MET A 297 10.66 11.76 -12.95
CA MET A 297 9.65 12.60 -12.29
C MET A 297 9.12 13.73 -13.21
N LEU A 298 9.95 14.21 -14.14
CA LEU A 298 9.61 15.31 -15.05
C LEU A 298 9.44 14.84 -16.50
N GLY A 299 9.49 13.53 -16.75
CA GLY A 299 9.55 12.92 -18.07
C GLY A 299 8.21 12.71 -18.76
N HIS A 300 8.16 11.67 -19.58
CA HIS A 300 7.04 11.27 -20.42
C HIS A 300 6.04 10.40 -19.65
N ARG A 301 5.17 11.08 -18.91
CA ARG A 301 4.26 10.48 -17.93
C ARG A 301 2.94 11.26 -17.83
N GLY A 302 1.95 10.73 -17.10
CA GLY A 302 0.65 11.39 -16.90
C GLY A 302 -0.07 11.79 -18.20
N CYS A 303 -0.64 13.00 -18.24
CA CYS A 303 -1.38 13.49 -19.41
C CYS A 303 -0.53 13.50 -20.71
N ARG A 304 0.78 13.70 -20.61
CA ARG A 304 1.70 13.71 -21.77
C ARG A 304 1.73 12.36 -22.46
N LEU A 305 1.69 11.28 -21.66
CA LEU A 305 1.62 9.91 -22.16
C LEU A 305 0.29 9.65 -22.85
N ALA A 306 -0.81 10.11 -22.25
CA ALA A 306 -2.15 10.01 -22.83
C ALA A 306 -2.31 10.82 -24.13
N ILE A 307 -1.59 11.93 -24.29
CA ILE A 307 -1.58 12.72 -25.54
C ILE A 307 -0.84 11.96 -26.65
N THR A 308 0.34 11.39 -26.34
CA THR A 308 1.11 10.62 -27.34
C THR A 308 0.51 9.27 -27.68
N TYR A 309 -0.19 8.66 -26.73
CA TYR A 309 -0.84 7.35 -26.88
C TYR A 309 -2.30 7.41 -26.42
N PRO A 310 -3.19 8.05 -27.22
CA PRO A 310 -4.60 8.26 -26.86
C PRO A 310 -5.34 6.98 -26.49
N GLU A 311 -5.02 5.86 -27.15
CA GLU A 311 -5.62 4.55 -26.87
C GLU A 311 -5.47 4.09 -25.41
N ILE A 312 -4.46 4.54 -24.68
CA ILE A 312 -4.31 4.24 -23.24
C ILE A 312 -5.45 4.91 -22.46
N CYS A 313 -5.68 6.20 -22.74
CA CYS A 313 -6.76 6.97 -22.12
C CYS A 313 -8.14 6.43 -22.54
N GLU A 314 -8.32 6.10 -23.82
CA GLU A 314 -9.56 5.49 -24.32
C GLU A 314 -9.85 4.17 -23.60
N MET A 315 -8.84 3.31 -23.43
CA MET A 315 -9.00 2.04 -22.73
C MET A 315 -9.43 2.25 -21.27
N GLN A 316 -8.75 3.13 -20.53
CA GLN A 316 -9.09 3.40 -19.12
C GLN A 316 -10.48 4.03 -19.00
N ALA A 317 -10.81 5.01 -19.84
CA ALA A 317 -12.14 5.64 -19.86
C ALA A 317 -13.23 4.60 -20.16
N ARG A 318 -13.01 3.72 -21.14
CA ARG A 318 -13.93 2.63 -21.48
C ARG A 318 -14.09 1.64 -20.33
N ALA A 319 -13.03 1.32 -19.58
CA ALA A 319 -13.10 0.47 -18.40
C ALA A 319 -13.96 1.12 -17.31
N ILE A 320 -13.75 2.40 -17.06
CA ILE A 320 -14.45 3.20 -16.05
C ILE A 320 -15.94 3.31 -16.38
N PHE A 321 -16.30 3.82 -17.56
CA PHE A 321 -17.70 4.01 -17.94
C PHE A 321 -18.41 2.68 -18.18
N GLY A 322 -17.70 1.68 -18.72
CA GLY A 322 -18.24 0.33 -18.91
C GLY A 322 -18.55 -0.38 -17.60
N ALA A 323 -17.76 -0.14 -16.54
CA ALA A 323 -18.05 -0.61 -15.20
C ALA A 323 -19.22 0.16 -14.57
N ALA A 324 -19.25 1.49 -14.72
CA ALA A 324 -20.32 2.33 -14.22
C ALA A 324 -21.70 1.91 -14.77
N ALA A 325 -21.76 1.55 -16.07
CA ALA A 325 -22.97 1.06 -16.71
C ALA A 325 -23.46 -0.31 -16.19
N GLN A 326 -22.58 -1.14 -15.61
CA GLN A 326 -22.93 -2.46 -15.09
C GLN A 326 -23.49 -2.42 -13.66
N VAL A 327 -23.20 -1.36 -12.90
CA VAL A 327 -23.56 -1.24 -11.49
C VAL A 327 -24.91 -0.56 -11.34
N LYS A 328 -25.88 -1.25 -10.71
CA LYS A 328 -27.26 -0.74 -10.55
C LYS A 328 -27.37 0.59 -9.80
N ASN A 329 -26.61 0.75 -8.73
CA ASN A 329 -26.55 1.99 -7.95
C ASN A 329 -25.14 2.56 -8.06
N CYS A 330 -24.83 3.03 -9.27
CA CYS A 330 -23.52 3.53 -9.63
C CYS A 330 -23.15 4.75 -8.76
N PRO A 331 -21.92 4.82 -8.23
CA PRO A 331 -21.39 6.02 -7.58
C PRO A 331 -21.34 7.21 -8.54
N MET A 332 -21.12 8.41 -7.99
CA MET A 332 -20.73 9.55 -8.81
C MET A 332 -19.28 9.36 -9.25
N VAL A 333 -19.10 8.92 -10.49
CA VAL A 333 -17.78 8.64 -11.07
C VAL A 333 -17.13 9.93 -11.58
N GLU A 334 -15.93 10.22 -11.09
CA GLU A 334 -15.12 11.37 -11.49
C GLU A 334 -13.81 10.85 -12.12
N VAL A 335 -13.43 11.39 -13.28
CA VAL A 335 -12.17 11.02 -13.94
C VAL A 335 -11.16 12.17 -13.77
N MET A 336 -10.01 11.86 -13.19
CA MET A 336 -8.94 12.83 -12.94
C MET A 336 -7.75 12.61 -13.88
N VAL A 337 -7.35 13.68 -14.56
CA VAL A 337 -6.20 13.70 -15.46
C VAL A 337 -4.95 14.14 -14.68
N PRO A 338 -3.89 13.30 -14.58
CA PRO A 338 -2.68 13.65 -13.86
C PRO A 338 -1.76 14.60 -14.66
N LEU A 339 -0.99 15.42 -13.92
CA LEU A 339 0.14 16.23 -14.44
C LEU A 339 -0.18 17.24 -15.56
N VAL A 340 -1.41 17.73 -15.59
CA VAL A 340 -1.81 18.82 -16.49
C VAL A 340 -1.02 20.09 -16.14
N ALA A 341 -0.36 20.68 -17.14
CA ALA A 341 0.35 21.95 -17.02
C ALA A 341 -0.32 23.08 -17.84
N SER A 342 -1.10 22.75 -18.88
CA SER A 342 -1.86 23.72 -19.66
C SER A 342 -3.34 23.36 -19.83
N LEU A 343 -4.16 24.36 -20.16
CA LEU A 343 -5.57 24.16 -20.45
C LEU A 343 -5.77 23.30 -21.71
N GLU A 344 -4.89 23.43 -22.70
CA GLU A 344 -4.91 22.68 -23.95
C GLU A 344 -4.69 21.19 -23.70
N GLU A 345 -3.70 20.82 -22.87
CA GLU A 345 -3.47 19.42 -22.48
C GLU A 345 -4.72 18.80 -21.85
N PHE A 346 -5.37 19.54 -20.94
CA PHE A 346 -6.61 19.08 -20.31
C PHE A 346 -7.74 18.91 -21.32
N LYS A 347 -7.95 19.89 -22.21
CA LYS A 347 -9.00 19.83 -23.23
C LYS A 347 -8.82 18.64 -24.17
N THR A 348 -7.60 18.38 -24.64
CA THR A 348 -7.30 17.23 -25.51
C THR A 348 -7.66 15.93 -24.83
N ILE A 349 -7.25 15.73 -23.57
CA ILE A 349 -7.58 14.50 -22.84
C ILE A 349 -9.07 14.41 -22.52
N LYS A 350 -9.70 15.52 -22.13
CA LYS A 350 -11.14 15.58 -21.87
C LYS A 350 -11.96 15.16 -23.09
N GLU A 351 -11.60 15.63 -24.29
CA GLU A 351 -12.30 15.24 -25.52
C GLU A 351 -12.23 13.73 -25.77
N ILE A 352 -11.08 13.09 -25.49
CA ILE A 352 -10.92 11.63 -25.61
C ILE A 352 -11.85 10.91 -24.61
N ILE A 353 -11.89 11.37 -23.36
CA ILE A 353 -12.75 10.82 -22.31
C ILE A 353 -14.22 10.96 -22.69
N ASP A 354 -14.65 12.16 -23.10
CA ASP A 354 -16.05 12.46 -23.43
C ASP A 354 -16.52 11.65 -24.64
N LYS A 355 -15.71 11.53 -25.70
CA LYS A 355 -16.02 10.70 -26.87
C LYS A 355 -16.14 9.22 -26.49
N THR A 356 -15.25 8.74 -25.62
CA THR A 356 -15.31 7.35 -25.13
C THR A 356 -16.55 7.10 -24.29
N ALA A 357 -16.93 8.05 -23.43
CA ALA A 357 -18.15 7.99 -22.63
C ALA A 357 -19.40 7.89 -23.52
N GLN A 358 -19.49 8.74 -24.54
CA GLN A 358 -20.59 8.71 -25.52
C GLN A 358 -20.65 7.37 -26.28
N ALA A 359 -19.50 6.84 -26.68
CA ALA A 359 -19.44 5.54 -27.37
C ALA A 359 -19.93 4.40 -26.46
N VAL A 360 -19.51 4.37 -25.20
CA VAL A 360 -19.97 3.36 -24.22
C VAL A 360 -21.46 3.52 -23.91
N GLN A 361 -21.99 4.73 -23.89
CA GLN A 361 -23.42 4.97 -23.66
C GLN A 361 -24.31 4.50 -24.83
N ALA A 362 -23.76 4.45 -26.04
CA ALA A 362 -24.46 3.99 -27.24
C ALA A 362 -24.44 2.46 -27.43
N GLU A 363 -23.60 1.75 -26.68
CA GLU A 363 -23.52 0.28 -26.61
C GLU A 363 -24.55 -0.28 -25.63
#